data_AF-A0AAV1JYL3-F1
#
_entry.id   AF-A0AAV1JYL3-F1
#
_cell.length_a   1.000
_cell.length_b   1.000
_cell.length_c   1.000
_cell.angle_alpha   90.00
_cell.angle_beta   90.00
_cell.angle_gamma   90.00
#
_symmetry.space_group_name_H-M   'P 1'
#
loop_
_entity.id
_entity.type
_entity.pdbx_description
1 polymer ?
#
loop_
_entity_poly.entity_id
_entity_poly.type
_entity_poly.pdbx_seq_one_letter_code
_entity_poly.pdbx_strand_id
1 'polypeptide(L)'
;MEVHSIHEVPAINMQPMHNMHQQQMTQVNNLQPVEPPPPPQEVKPKVDKKKKEAIDGQAREIIFKVIKFFESEKQNRGYAFPVENVVKRACAATGLSESTIKRIKREGLRAEATQTKMTGPKKKRIRKTKVQLDYYKLCALRGIVNSYASRKEVPTLGKILTAAKHELDYRGGKESLRLILLNKLGIKFKKCEKKKVPKQETEQQQYQPPQPVMTHIQMEPMKPENHCIYTNMMPHVAPVSY
;
A
#
# COMPACT_ATOMS: atom_id res chain seq x y z
N MET A 1 3.43 8.35 100.24
CA MET A 1 3.02 9.74 100.02
C MET A 1 3.94 10.60 100.84
N GLU A 2 4.99 11.13 100.22
CA GLU A 2 5.85 12.12 100.88
C GLU A 2 6.18 13.19 99.84
N VAL A 3 5.71 14.40 100.14
CA VAL A 3 5.96 15.65 99.45
C VAL A 3 7.06 16.38 100.20
N HIS A 4 8.07 16.91 99.51
CA HIS A 4 8.80 18.09 99.99
C HIS A 4 9.36 18.88 98.80
N SER A 5 9.46 20.18 99.03
CA SER A 5 9.35 21.27 98.08
C SER A 5 10.52 22.23 98.30
N ILE A 6 10.92 22.90 97.21
CA ILE A 6 11.65 24.19 97.10
C ILE A 6 13.07 24.29 97.65
N HIS A 7 14.01 24.75 96.80
CA HIS A 7 15.06 25.69 97.21
C HIS A 7 15.42 26.67 96.08
N GLU A 8 15.82 27.85 96.56
CA GLU A 8 15.92 29.20 96.00
C GLU A 8 17.13 29.49 95.08
N VAL A 9 17.04 30.62 94.38
CA VAL A 9 18.09 31.38 93.63
C VAL A 9 18.29 32.73 94.36
N PRO A 10 19.12 33.71 93.92
CA PRO A 10 20.42 33.77 93.23
C PRO A 10 21.44 34.71 93.95
N ALA A 11 22.67 34.88 93.44
CA ALA A 11 23.42 36.13 93.63
C ALA A 11 24.35 36.48 92.46
N ILE A 12 24.36 37.77 92.16
CA ILE A 12 24.94 38.53 91.05
C ILE A 12 26.39 38.89 91.37
N ASN A 13 27.31 38.95 90.38
CA ASN A 13 28.37 39.97 90.42
C ASN A 13 28.94 40.31 89.02
N MET A 14 29.27 41.59 88.84
CA MET A 14 29.66 42.27 87.61
C MET A 14 31.18 42.30 87.36
N GLN A 15 31.53 42.74 86.13
CA GLN A 15 32.80 42.76 85.38
C GLN A 15 33.95 43.58 86.02
N PRO A 16 35.17 43.60 85.42
CA PRO A 16 35.48 44.70 84.47
C PRO A 16 36.45 44.38 83.30
N MET A 17 36.64 45.39 82.45
CA MET A 17 37.30 45.46 81.13
C MET A 17 38.83 45.70 81.10
N HIS A 18 39.41 45.42 79.92
CA HIS A 18 40.56 46.06 79.23
C HIS A 18 42.02 45.68 79.60
N ASN A 19 42.82 45.22 78.62
CA ASN A 19 43.91 46.02 78.02
C ASN A 19 44.51 45.41 76.72
N MET A 20 45.14 46.27 75.91
CA MET A 20 45.63 46.09 74.54
C MET A 20 47.11 45.65 74.40
N HIS A 21 47.43 45.13 73.20
CA HIS A 21 48.71 45.18 72.44
C HIS A 21 49.88 44.22 72.80
N GLN A 22 50.12 43.22 71.93
CA GLN A 22 51.44 42.98 71.32
C GLN A 22 51.31 42.24 69.96
N GLN A 23 51.95 42.79 68.93
CA GLN A 23 52.12 42.22 67.58
C GLN A 23 53.43 41.42 67.51
N GLN A 24 53.48 40.26 66.85
CA GLN A 24 54.26 40.02 65.61
C GLN A 24 54.30 38.54 65.17
N MET A 25 53.97 38.36 63.88
CA MET A 25 54.48 37.39 62.90
C MET A 25 54.45 35.88 63.22
N THR A 26 53.52 35.14 62.60
CA THR A 26 53.79 34.28 61.42
C THR A 26 52.52 33.60 60.91
N GLN A 27 52.47 33.44 59.58
CA GLN A 27 51.35 33.02 58.77
C GLN A 27 51.03 31.53 58.93
N VAL A 28 49.78 31.18 59.25
CA VAL A 28 49.06 30.09 58.56
C VAL A 28 47.56 30.18 58.89
N ASN A 29 46.73 29.87 57.90
CA ASN A 29 45.35 29.42 58.03
C ASN A 29 44.27 30.49 58.26
N ASN A 30 43.85 31.12 57.15
CA ASN A 30 42.47 31.56 57.01
C ASN A 30 41.91 30.99 55.70
N LEU A 31 41.45 29.74 55.75
CA LEU A 31 40.55 29.17 54.75
C LEU A 31 39.21 28.94 55.44
N GLN A 32 38.27 29.84 55.17
CA GLN A 32 36.85 29.53 55.28
C GLN A 32 36.56 28.26 54.47
N PRO A 33 35.68 27.35 54.94
CA PRO A 33 35.14 26.31 54.09
C PRO A 33 34.36 26.99 52.96
N VAL A 34 34.96 27.05 51.77
CA VAL A 34 34.22 27.34 50.54
C VAL A 34 33.33 26.12 50.33
N GLU A 35 32.03 26.27 50.59
CA GLU A 35 31.05 25.29 50.16
C GLU A 35 31.29 24.98 48.68
N PRO A 36 31.37 23.70 48.28
CA PRO A 36 31.51 23.35 46.88
C PRO A 36 30.32 23.95 46.11
N PRO A 37 30.56 24.58 44.95
CA PRO A 37 29.49 25.16 44.15
C PRO A 37 28.46 24.07 43.86
N PRO A 38 27.15 24.38 43.95
CA PRO A 38 26.10 23.42 43.69
C PRO A 38 26.32 22.81 42.29
N PRO A 39 26.12 21.49 42.13
CA PRO A 39 26.35 20.81 40.87
C PRO A 39 25.57 21.52 39.75
N PRO A 40 26.14 21.67 38.54
CA PRO A 40 25.45 22.30 37.42
C PRO A 40 24.08 21.67 37.27
N GLN A 41 23.05 22.47 37.45
CA GLN A 41 21.68 22.04 37.20
C GLN A 41 21.62 21.63 35.74
N GLU A 42 21.51 20.32 35.48
CA GLU A 42 21.18 19.80 34.16
C GLU A 42 19.90 20.51 33.71
N VAL A 43 20.05 21.44 32.77
CA VAL A 43 18.93 22.09 32.11
C VAL A 43 18.24 20.99 31.33
N LYS A 44 17.24 20.37 31.95
CA LYS A 44 16.34 19.44 31.28
C LYS A 44 15.80 20.18 30.04
N PRO A 45 16.05 19.68 28.82
CA PRO A 45 15.54 20.34 27.64
C PRO A 45 14.02 20.43 27.79
N LYS A 46 13.48 21.66 27.70
CA LYS A 46 12.04 21.90 27.69
C LYS A 46 11.48 21.21 26.46
N VAL A 47 10.94 20.00 26.66
CA VAL A 47 10.30 19.24 25.60
C VAL A 47 9.01 19.99 25.26
N ASP A 48 9.00 20.65 24.10
CA ASP A 48 7.79 21.24 23.54
C ASP A 48 6.68 20.17 23.57
N LYS A 49 5.57 20.48 24.24
CA LYS A 49 4.45 19.54 24.41
C LYS A 49 3.82 19.26 23.04
N LYS A 50 4.34 18.24 22.36
CA LYS A 50 3.84 17.74 21.09
C LYS A 50 2.37 17.35 21.28
N LYS A 51 1.50 17.78 20.36
CA LYS A 51 0.06 17.48 20.40
C LYS A 51 -0.13 15.97 20.55
N LYS A 52 -1.00 15.55 21.47
CA LYS A 52 -1.30 14.13 21.71
C LYS A 52 -1.96 13.55 20.45
N GLU A 53 -1.23 12.71 19.73
CA GLU A 53 -1.75 12.00 18.56
C GLU A 53 -2.53 10.75 19.01
N ALA A 54 -3.68 10.50 18.39
CA ALA A 54 -4.47 9.31 18.66
C ALA A 54 -3.78 8.08 18.07
N ILE A 55 -3.23 7.22 18.93
CA ILE A 55 -2.59 5.97 18.53
C ILE A 55 -3.63 4.86 18.45
N ASP A 56 -3.64 4.13 17.32
CA ASP A 56 -4.49 2.96 17.07
C ASP A 56 -4.24 1.83 18.10
N GLY A 57 -5.27 1.01 18.36
CA GLY A 57 -5.22 -0.05 19.36
C GLY A 57 -4.10 -1.08 19.10
N GLN A 58 -3.91 -1.47 17.83
CA GLN A 58 -2.86 -2.42 17.45
C GLN A 58 -1.46 -1.83 17.71
N ALA A 59 -1.27 -0.54 17.42
CA ALA A 59 0.01 0.12 17.67
C ALA A 59 0.30 0.22 19.18
N ARG A 60 -0.70 0.47 20.02
CA ARG A 60 -0.55 0.46 21.49
C ARG A 60 -0.10 -0.90 22.01
N GLU A 61 -0.66 -1.99 21.50
CA GLU A 61 -0.27 -3.34 21.89
C GLU A 61 1.19 -3.63 21.52
N ILE A 62 1.62 -3.25 20.31
CA ILE A 62 3.01 -3.41 19.88
C ILE A 62 3.95 -2.60 20.77
N ILE A 63 3.61 -1.34 21.06
CA ILE A 63 4.41 -0.48 21.96
C ILE A 63 4.54 -1.12 23.34
N PHE A 64 3.44 -1.65 23.90
CA PHE A 64 3.46 -2.32 25.19
C PHE A 64 4.36 -3.56 25.20
N LYS A 65 4.32 -4.40 24.15
CA LYS A 65 5.21 -5.56 24.01
C LYS A 65 6.69 -5.16 23.99
N VAL A 66 7.02 -4.07 23.28
CA VAL A 66 8.39 -3.55 23.22
C VAL A 66 8.86 -3.06 24.58
N ILE A 67 8.02 -2.32 25.32
CA ILE A 67 8.33 -1.87 26.69
C ILE A 67 8.59 -3.08 27.59
N LYS A 68 7.69 -4.05 27.58
CA LYS A 68 7.81 -5.28 28.38
C LYS A 68 9.10 -6.05 28.06
N PHE A 69 9.51 -6.09 26.79
CA PHE A 69 10.76 -6.72 26.37
C PHE A 69 11.99 -5.97 26.91
N PHE A 70 12.01 -4.64 26.90
CA PHE A 70 13.14 -3.88 27.46
C PHE A 70 13.17 -3.91 28.99
N GLU A 71 12.01 -3.97 29.65
CA GLU A 71 11.94 -4.19 31.10
C GLU A 71 12.54 -5.54 31.51
N SER A 72 12.30 -6.60 30.72
CA SER A 72 12.91 -7.91 30.99
C SER A 72 14.43 -7.91 30.76
N GLU A 73 14.94 -7.23 29.71
CA GLU A 73 16.38 -7.04 29.52
C GLU A 73 17.03 -6.26 30.68
N LYS A 74 16.35 -5.23 31.18
CA LYS A 74 16.80 -4.47 32.36
C LYS A 74 16.86 -5.35 33.60
N GLN A 75 15.83 -6.17 33.84
CA GLN A 75 15.76 -7.07 34.99
C GLN A 75 16.86 -8.15 34.95
N ASN A 76 17.14 -8.67 33.75
CA ASN A 76 18.15 -9.71 33.53
C ASN A 76 19.59 -9.15 33.47
N ARG A 77 19.76 -7.81 33.59
CA ARG A 77 21.06 -7.11 33.48
C ARG A 77 21.87 -7.53 32.24
N GLY A 78 21.18 -7.76 31.12
CA GLY A 78 21.80 -8.27 29.92
C GLY A 78 20.83 -8.30 28.74
N TYR A 79 21.39 -8.30 27.54
CA TYR A 79 20.60 -8.39 26.31
C TYR A 79 20.26 -9.84 26.01
N ALA A 80 18.98 -10.13 25.80
CA ALA A 80 18.54 -11.47 25.38
C ALA A 80 19.00 -11.77 23.94
N PHE A 81 19.15 -10.73 23.12
CA PHE A 81 19.65 -10.79 21.76
C PHE A 81 20.78 -9.77 21.58
N PRO A 82 21.90 -10.13 20.91
CA PRO A 82 22.98 -9.19 20.63
C PRO A 82 22.48 -7.93 19.92
N VAL A 83 23.10 -6.78 20.22
CA VAL A 83 22.69 -5.47 19.70
C VAL A 83 22.88 -5.40 18.19
N GLU A 84 23.86 -6.13 17.67
CA GLU A 84 24.17 -6.27 16.25
C GLU A 84 23.01 -6.92 15.49
N ASN A 85 22.30 -7.84 16.15
CA ASN A 85 21.19 -8.61 15.57
C ASN A 85 19.86 -7.85 15.68
N VAL A 86 19.82 -6.63 15.14
CA VAL A 86 18.67 -5.70 15.23
C VAL A 86 17.35 -6.31 14.77
N VAL A 87 17.36 -7.17 13.74
CA VAL A 87 16.14 -7.77 13.20
C VAL A 87 15.57 -8.80 14.18
N LYS A 88 16.40 -9.71 14.70
CA LYS A 88 15.94 -10.74 15.64
C LYS A 88 15.45 -10.11 16.94
N ARG A 89 16.17 -9.10 17.44
CA ARG A 89 15.76 -8.34 18.63
C ARG A 89 14.42 -7.63 18.43
N ALA A 90 14.23 -6.97 17.28
CA ALA A 90 12.94 -6.35 16.95
C ALA A 90 11.79 -7.37 16.81
N CYS A 91 12.06 -8.57 16.27
CA CYS A 91 11.06 -9.64 16.20
C CYS A 91 10.62 -10.07 17.61
N ALA A 92 11.58 -10.29 18.52
CA ALA A 92 11.28 -10.66 19.90
C ALA A 92 10.51 -9.55 20.65
N ALA A 93 10.89 -8.29 20.45
CA ALA A 93 10.25 -7.15 21.11
C ALA A 93 8.83 -6.86 20.61
N THR A 94 8.58 -7.03 19.30
CA THR A 94 7.28 -6.68 18.69
C THR A 94 6.34 -7.88 18.54
N GLY A 95 6.87 -9.11 18.55
CA GLY A 95 6.13 -10.34 18.25
C GLY A 95 5.75 -10.49 16.77
N LEU A 96 6.40 -9.76 15.86
CA LEU A 96 6.18 -9.84 14.41
C LEU A 96 7.18 -10.78 13.73
N SER A 97 6.82 -11.27 12.54
CA SER A 97 7.71 -12.12 11.75
C SER A 97 8.94 -11.36 11.23
N GLU A 98 10.05 -12.08 11.05
CA GLU A 98 11.28 -11.53 10.48
C GLU A 98 11.06 -10.88 9.11
N SER A 99 10.23 -11.52 8.27
CA SER A 99 9.83 -10.99 6.96
C SER A 99 9.12 -9.64 7.07
N THR A 100 8.24 -9.48 8.07
CA THR A 100 7.50 -8.23 8.32
C THR A 100 8.45 -7.13 8.77
N ILE A 101 9.34 -7.42 9.73
CA ILE A 101 10.33 -6.45 10.22
C ILE A 101 11.29 -6.02 9.11
N LYS A 102 11.81 -6.96 8.31
CA LYS A 102 12.68 -6.64 7.15
C LYS A 102 11.96 -5.75 6.13
N ARG A 103 10.68 -6.04 5.86
CA ARG A 103 9.85 -5.24 4.95
C ARG A 103 9.65 -3.84 5.50
N ILE A 104 9.28 -3.69 6.77
CA ILE A 104 9.11 -2.39 7.45
C ILE A 104 10.42 -1.59 7.41
N LYS A 105 11.56 -2.21 7.71
CA LYS A 105 12.88 -1.57 7.63
C LYS A 105 13.16 -1.02 6.23
N ARG A 106 12.90 -1.82 5.19
CA ARG A 106 13.08 -1.39 3.79
C ARG A 106 12.13 -0.24 3.41
N GLU A 107 10.86 -0.32 3.83
CA GLU A 107 9.88 0.73 3.59
C GLU A 107 10.23 2.02 4.33
N GLY A 108 10.77 1.93 5.56
CA GLY A 108 11.27 3.07 6.35
C GLY A 108 12.46 3.76 5.70
N LEU A 109 13.49 3.01 5.30
CA LEU A 109 14.64 3.57 4.57
C LEU A 109 14.23 4.28 3.28
N ARG A 110 13.27 3.73 2.53
CA ARG A 110 12.73 4.39 1.34
C ARG A 110 11.98 5.67 1.69
N ALA A 111 11.20 5.66 2.76
CA ALA A 111 10.45 6.81 3.23
C ALA A 111 11.39 7.95 3.67
N GLU A 112 12.45 7.63 4.42
CA GLU A 112 13.53 8.55 4.82
C GLU A 112 14.26 9.13 3.61
N ALA A 113 14.67 8.29 2.66
CA ALA A 113 15.33 8.75 1.43
C ALA A 113 14.45 9.68 0.58
N THR A 114 13.13 9.46 0.58
CA THR A 114 12.17 10.27 -0.18
C THR A 114 11.61 11.44 0.65
N GLN A 115 11.98 11.57 1.93
CA GLN A 115 11.39 12.52 2.89
C GLN A 115 9.84 12.44 2.94
N THR A 116 9.30 11.24 2.79
CA THR A 116 7.85 10.97 2.81
C THR A 116 7.46 10.16 4.04
N LYS A 117 6.17 10.18 4.39
CA LYS A 117 5.65 9.34 5.49
C LYS A 117 5.61 7.89 5.05
N MET A 118 5.83 6.96 6.00
CA MET A 118 5.64 5.53 5.75
C MET A 118 4.23 5.26 5.21
N THR A 119 4.14 4.41 4.19
CA THR A 119 2.86 4.07 3.57
C THR A 119 2.05 3.20 4.52
N GLY A 120 0.93 3.72 5.01
CA GLY A 120 0.01 2.96 5.86
C GLY A 120 -0.71 1.84 5.10
N PRO A 121 -1.49 1.01 5.83
CA PRO A 121 -2.33 -0.02 5.21
C PRO A 121 -3.17 0.58 4.07
N LYS A 122 -3.10 -0.04 2.89
CA LYS A 122 -3.81 0.44 1.70
C LYS A 122 -5.31 0.54 2.02
N LYS A 123 -5.91 1.71 1.75
CA LYS A 123 -7.35 1.94 1.95
C LYS A 123 -8.14 0.79 1.33
N LYS A 124 -9.14 0.26 2.05
CA LYS A 124 -10.02 -0.79 1.54
C LYS A 124 -10.58 -0.36 0.19
N ARG A 125 -10.37 -1.18 -0.84
CA ARG A 125 -10.87 -0.89 -2.19
C ARG A 125 -12.40 -0.87 -2.15
N ILE A 126 -12.99 0.31 -2.24
CA ILE A 126 -14.44 0.47 -2.39
C ILE A 126 -14.81 -0.16 -3.74
N ARG A 127 -15.64 -1.21 -3.71
CA ARG A 127 -16.19 -1.80 -4.92
C ARG A 127 -17.20 -0.80 -5.48
N LYS A 128 -17.07 -0.44 -6.77
CA LYS A 128 -18.05 0.42 -7.44
C LYS A 128 -19.44 -0.22 -7.32
N THR A 129 -20.43 0.57 -6.96
CA THR A 129 -21.82 0.14 -6.75
C THR A 129 -22.38 -0.59 -7.99
N LYS A 130 -23.29 -1.53 -7.74
CA LYS A 130 -24.00 -2.31 -8.77
C LYS A 130 -24.63 -1.34 -9.78
N VAL A 131 -24.44 -1.58 -11.07
CA VAL A 131 -25.06 -0.78 -12.13
C VAL A 131 -26.57 -0.83 -11.94
N GLN A 132 -27.15 0.29 -11.51
CA GLN A 132 -28.60 0.44 -11.42
C GLN A 132 -29.10 0.83 -12.81
N LEU A 133 -30.03 0.04 -13.34
CA LEU A 133 -30.73 0.37 -14.57
C LEU A 133 -32.13 0.85 -14.21
N ASP A 134 -32.51 1.95 -14.83
CA ASP A 134 -33.85 2.50 -14.76
C ASP A 134 -34.87 1.58 -15.47
N TYR A 135 -36.15 1.71 -15.14
CA TYR A 135 -37.24 0.92 -15.72
C TYR A 135 -37.25 0.98 -17.25
N TYR A 136 -37.05 2.17 -17.82
CA TYR A 136 -36.97 2.35 -19.27
C TYR A 136 -35.83 1.54 -19.89
N LYS A 137 -34.63 1.59 -19.28
CA LYS A 137 -33.46 0.83 -19.75
C LYS A 137 -33.67 -0.68 -19.59
N LEU A 138 -34.40 -1.12 -18.56
CA LEU A 138 -34.76 -2.53 -18.39
C LEU A 138 -35.72 -3.00 -19.49
N CYS A 139 -36.71 -2.18 -19.86
CA CYS A 139 -37.64 -2.47 -20.94
C CYS A 139 -36.91 -2.57 -22.29
N ALA A 140 -36.06 -1.58 -22.60
CA ALA A 140 -35.27 -1.59 -23.81
C ALA A 140 -34.30 -2.79 -23.87
N LEU A 141 -33.68 -3.15 -22.74
CA LEU A 141 -32.84 -4.35 -22.65
C LEU A 141 -33.62 -5.64 -22.95
N ARG A 142 -34.88 -5.72 -22.52
CA ARG A 142 -35.77 -6.85 -22.87
C ARG A 142 -36.07 -6.87 -24.37
N GLY A 143 -36.34 -5.71 -24.97
CA GLY A 143 -36.52 -5.56 -26.41
C GLY A 143 -35.30 -6.02 -27.21
N ILE A 144 -34.09 -5.63 -26.78
CA ILE A 144 -32.83 -6.08 -27.40
C ILE A 144 -32.73 -7.61 -27.36
N VAL A 145 -33.00 -8.25 -26.21
CA VAL A 145 -32.94 -9.72 -26.11
C VAL A 145 -33.98 -10.38 -27.03
N ASN A 146 -35.21 -9.87 -27.06
CA ASN A 146 -36.28 -10.39 -27.93
C ASN A 146 -35.95 -10.21 -29.42
N SER A 147 -35.26 -9.14 -29.81
CA SER A 147 -34.86 -8.91 -31.20
C SER A 147 -33.96 -10.03 -31.76
N TYR A 148 -33.14 -10.67 -30.93
CA TYR A 148 -32.31 -11.81 -31.33
C TYR A 148 -33.15 -13.08 -31.48
N ALA A 149 -34.17 -13.26 -30.63
CA ALA A 149 -35.13 -14.36 -30.79
C ALA A 149 -35.93 -14.22 -32.10
N SER A 150 -36.39 -13.00 -32.44
CA SER A 150 -37.10 -12.73 -33.71
C SER A 150 -36.21 -12.97 -34.94
N ARG A 151 -34.93 -12.60 -34.87
CA ARG A 151 -33.94 -12.82 -35.95
C ARG A 151 -33.43 -14.27 -36.06
N LYS A 152 -33.92 -15.19 -35.23
CA LYS A 152 -33.46 -16.59 -35.13
C LYS A 152 -31.95 -16.72 -34.87
N GLU A 153 -31.34 -15.72 -34.24
CA GLU A 153 -29.94 -15.76 -33.82
C GLU A 153 -29.81 -16.10 -32.34
N VAL A 154 -28.77 -16.85 -31.96
CA VAL A 154 -28.54 -17.18 -30.54
C VAL A 154 -28.14 -15.92 -29.76
N PRO A 155 -28.93 -15.46 -28.78
CA PRO A 155 -28.61 -14.30 -27.97
C PRO A 155 -27.49 -14.67 -27.00
N THR A 156 -26.24 -14.44 -27.40
CA THR A 156 -25.11 -14.59 -26.48
C THR A 156 -24.98 -13.35 -25.61
N LEU A 157 -24.52 -13.53 -24.37
CA LEU A 157 -24.29 -12.41 -23.44
C LEU A 157 -23.34 -11.35 -24.02
N GLY A 158 -22.41 -11.76 -24.89
CA GLY A 158 -21.51 -10.85 -25.62
C GLY A 158 -22.26 -9.97 -26.62
N LYS A 159 -23.10 -10.55 -27.48
CA LYS A 159 -23.92 -9.80 -28.44
C LYS A 159 -24.87 -8.82 -27.76
N ILE A 160 -25.53 -9.27 -26.70
CA ILE A 160 -26.42 -8.40 -25.90
C ILE A 160 -25.63 -7.28 -25.24
N LEU A 161 -24.43 -7.54 -24.72
CA LEU A 161 -23.61 -6.49 -24.11
C LEU A 161 -23.20 -5.43 -25.13
N THR A 162 -22.80 -5.84 -26.34
CA THR A 162 -22.43 -4.89 -27.40
C THR A 162 -23.63 -4.03 -27.81
N ALA A 163 -24.80 -4.66 -28.04
CA ALA A 163 -26.02 -3.93 -28.35
C ALA A 163 -26.46 -3.00 -27.20
N ALA A 164 -26.42 -3.47 -25.95
CA ALA A 164 -26.77 -2.64 -24.79
C ALA A 164 -25.80 -1.47 -24.58
N LYS A 165 -24.53 -1.60 -24.97
CA LYS A 165 -23.57 -0.50 -24.96
C LYS A 165 -23.88 0.53 -26.04
N HIS A 166 -24.27 0.08 -27.22
CA HIS A 166 -24.59 0.94 -28.36
C HIS A 166 -25.92 1.69 -28.18
N GLU A 167 -26.97 0.99 -27.77
CA GLU A 167 -28.33 1.53 -27.72
C GLU A 167 -28.68 2.24 -26.39
N LEU A 168 -28.03 1.87 -25.28
CA LEU A 168 -28.46 2.28 -23.92
C LEU A 168 -27.33 2.88 -23.06
N ASP A 169 -26.14 3.07 -23.65
CA ASP A 169 -24.91 3.52 -22.97
C ASP A 169 -24.58 2.68 -21.73
N TYR A 170 -24.71 1.36 -21.85
CA TYR A 170 -24.50 0.45 -20.72
C TYR A 170 -23.04 0.43 -20.23
N ARG A 171 -22.78 1.00 -19.05
CA ARG A 171 -21.44 1.05 -18.44
C ARG A 171 -20.99 -0.25 -17.74
N GLY A 172 -21.87 -1.22 -17.56
CA GLY A 172 -21.57 -2.43 -16.79
C GLY A 172 -20.74 -3.48 -17.55
N GLY A 173 -20.26 -4.48 -16.80
CA GLY A 173 -19.55 -5.64 -17.36
C GLY A 173 -20.49 -6.81 -17.71
N LYS A 174 -19.93 -7.86 -18.31
CA LYS A 174 -20.65 -9.11 -18.65
C LYS A 174 -21.39 -9.70 -17.44
N GLU A 175 -20.71 -9.84 -16.29
CA GLU A 175 -21.32 -10.41 -15.08
C GLU A 175 -22.43 -9.52 -14.51
N SER A 176 -22.27 -8.19 -14.56
CA SER A 176 -23.31 -7.26 -14.15
C SER A 176 -24.56 -7.41 -15.03
N LEU A 177 -24.36 -7.54 -16.35
CA LEU A 177 -25.45 -7.74 -17.30
C LEU A 177 -26.16 -9.07 -17.05
N ARG A 178 -25.41 -10.16 -16.85
CA ARG A 178 -25.97 -11.48 -16.51
C ARG A 178 -26.84 -11.42 -15.26
N LEU A 179 -26.37 -10.75 -14.21
CA LEU A 179 -27.12 -10.57 -12.96
C LEU A 179 -28.39 -9.75 -13.14
N ILE A 180 -28.36 -8.72 -13.99
CA ILE A 180 -29.54 -7.90 -14.29
C ILE A 180 -30.56 -8.72 -15.10
N LEU A 181 -30.10 -9.42 -16.14
CA LEU A 181 -30.96 -10.29 -16.95
C LEU A 181 -31.61 -11.40 -16.09
N LEU A 182 -30.85 -11.98 -15.16
CA LEU A 182 -31.36 -13.00 -14.25
C LEU A 182 -32.33 -12.43 -13.19
N ASN A 183 -31.94 -11.38 -12.47
CA ASN A 183 -32.68 -10.91 -11.30
C ASN A 183 -33.84 -9.96 -11.64
N LYS A 184 -33.75 -9.23 -12.76
CA LYS A 184 -34.76 -8.23 -13.15
C LYS A 184 -35.65 -8.70 -14.30
N LEU A 185 -35.10 -9.45 -15.25
CA LEU A 185 -35.88 -9.95 -16.40
C LEU A 185 -36.20 -11.44 -16.32
N GLY A 186 -35.62 -12.18 -15.37
CA GLY A 186 -35.85 -13.62 -15.20
C GLY A 186 -35.21 -14.51 -16.28
N ILE A 187 -34.34 -13.96 -17.13
CA ILE A 187 -33.78 -14.67 -18.29
C ILE A 187 -32.55 -15.47 -17.86
N LYS A 188 -32.64 -16.79 -17.96
CA LYS A 188 -31.54 -17.72 -17.65
C LYS A 188 -30.80 -18.12 -18.93
N PHE A 189 -29.51 -17.80 -19.00
CA PHE A 189 -28.65 -18.32 -20.07
C PHE A 189 -28.25 -19.76 -19.74
N LYS A 190 -28.65 -20.71 -20.58
CA LYS A 190 -28.17 -22.08 -20.53
C LYS A 190 -26.84 -22.16 -21.28
N LYS A 191 -25.89 -22.93 -20.75
CA LYS A 191 -24.65 -23.25 -21.46
C LYS A 191 -25.04 -24.12 -22.66
N CYS A 192 -24.77 -23.65 -23.87
CA CYS A 192 -24.90 -24.50 -25.05
C CYS A 192 -23.86 -25.61 -24.93
N GLU A 193 -24.31 -26.87 -24.88
CA GLU A 193 -23.44 -27.99 -25.17
C GLU A 193 -23.01 -27.85 -26.63
N LYS A 194 -21.71 -28.02 -26.90
CA LYS A 194 -21.14 -27.91 -28.24
C LYS A 194 -21.63 -29.07 -29.10
N LYS A 195 -22.89 -29.09 -29.49
CA LYS A 195 -23.33 -29.83 -30.66
C LYS A 195 -23.02 -28.94 -31.85
N LYS A 196 -22.23 -29.44 -32.81
CA LYS A 196 -21.97 -28.78 -34.10
C LYS A 196 -23.35 -28.49 -34.71
N VAL A 197 -23.78 -27.23 -34.72
CA VAL A 197 -24.97 -26.81 -35.46
C VAL A 197 -24.49 -26.32 -36.83
N PRO A 198 -25.09 -26.78 -37.94
CA PRO A 198 -24.67 -26.46 -39.29
C PRO A 198 -24.57 -24.95 -39.51
N LYS A 199 -23.51 -24.50 -40.19
CA LYS A 199 -23.48 -23.15 -40.78
C LYS A 199 -24.75 -23.01 -41.60
N GLN A 200 -25.58 -22.01 -41.27
CA GLN A 200 -26.57 -21.52 -42.22
C GLN A 200 -25.80 -21.09 -43.46
N GLU A 201 -26.04 -21.80 -44.56
CA GLU A 201 -25.54 -21.45 -45.88
C GLU A 201 -26.03 -20.03 -46.17
N THR A 202 -25.08 -19.11 -46.18
CA THR A 202 -25.28 -17.86 -46.90
C THR A 202 -25.26 -18.28 -48.36
N GLU A 203 -26.41 -18.26 -49.02
CA GLU A 203 -26.52 -18.41 -50.47
C GLU A 203 -25.56 -17.39 -51.10
N GLN A 204 -24.40 -17.87 -51.54
CA GLN A 204 -23.50 -17.10 -52.37
C GLN A 204 -24.11 -17.12 -53.76
N GLN A 205 -24.62 -15.98 -54.21
CA GLN A 205 -24.97 -15.77 -55.61
C GLN A 205 -23.76 -16.14 -56.47
N GLN A 206 -23.95 -17.16 -57.28
CA GLN A 206 -22.97 -17.73 -58.18
C GLN A 206 -22.69 -16.70 -59.29
N TYR A 207 -21.60 -15.94 -59.18
CA TYR A 207 -21.11 -15.10 -60.27
C TYR A 207 -20.63 -16.02 -61.40
N GLN A 208 -21.39 -16.10 -62.50
CA GLN A 208 -20.87 -16.61 -63.76
C GLN A 208 -20.06 -15.51 -64.45
N PRO A 209 -18.79 -15.75 -64.82
CA PRO A 209 -18.07 -14.83 -65.70
C PRO A 209 -18.69 -14.88 -67.12
N PRO A 210 -18.83 -13.74 -67.83
CA PRO A 210 -19.35 -13.75 -69.19
C PRO A 210 -18.40 -14.49 -70.14
N GLN A 211 -18.99 -15.31 -71.01
CA GLN A 211 -18.29 -16.07 -72.05
C GLN A 211 -17.68 -15.12 -73.08
N PRO A 212 -16.39 -15.25 -73.45
CA PRO A 212 -15.80 -14.50 -74.55
C PRO A 212 -16.24 -15.12 -75.88
N VAL A 213 -16.99 -14.36 -76.68
CA VAL A 213 -17.19 -14.62 -78.10
C VAL A 213 -15.87 -14.34 -78.83
N MET A 214 -15.14 -15.40 -79.18
CA MET A 214 -13.93 -15.32 -80.01
C MET A 214 -14.32 -15.37 -81.49
N THR A 215 -14.18 -14.23 -82.18
CA THR A 215 -13.99 -14.18 -83.63
C THR A 215 -12.62 -14.75 -83.97
N HIS A 216 -12.59 -15.83 -84.74
CA HIS A 216 -11.39 -16.36 -85.38
C HIS A 216 -10.78 -15.27 -86.28
N ILE A 217 -9.52 -14.92 -86.02
CA ILE A 217 -8.58 -14.37 -87.01
C ILE A 217 -7.33 -15.24 -86.89
N GLN A 218 -7.04 -16.00 -87.94
CA GLN A 218 -5.80 -16.77 -88.10
C GLN A 218 -4.65 -15.82 -88.42
N MET A 219 -3.53 -15.95 -87.70
CA MET A 219 -2.22 -15.41 -88.09
C MET A 219 -1.15 -16.49 -87.91
N GLU A 220 -0.27 -16.57 -88.90
CA GLU A 220 0.78 -17.55 -89.17
C GLU A 220 1.91 -17.65 -88.11
N PRO A 221 2.72 -18.72 -88.14
CA PRO A 221 3.67 -19.06 -87.08
C PRO A 221 5.11 -18.58 -87.37
N MET A 222 5.81 -18.03 -86.36
CA MET A 222 7.28 -18.01 -86.36
C MET A 222 7.88 -18.21 -84.96
N LYS A 223 8.60 -19.34 -84.87
CA LYS A 223 9.79 -19.77 -84.10
C LYS A 223 10.00 -19.43 -82.61
N PRO A 224 10.59 -20.39 -81.85
CA PRO A 224 10.71 -20.33 -80.40
C PRO A 224 12.07 -19.79 -79.94
N GLU A 225 12.14 -19.16 -78.77
CA GLU A 225 13.26 -19.37 -77.84
C GLU A 225 13.12 -18.63 -76.48
N ASN A 226 13.61 -19.34 -75.45
CA ASN A 226 14.16 -18.85 -74.18
C ASN A 226 13.24 -18.51 -72.98
N HIS A 227 13.03 -19.57 -72.18
CA HIS A 227 13.38 -19.68 -70.76
C HIS A 227 12.85 -18.66 -69.74
N CYS A 228 11.97 -19.17 -68.88
CA CYS A 228 11.65 -18.65 -67.55
C CYS A 228 12.90 -18.55 -66.65
N ILE A 229 12.93 -17.56 -65.76
CA ILE A 229 13.14 -17.68 -64.30
C ILE A 229 13.17 -16.23 -63.75
N TYR A 230 12.24 -15.87 -62.86
CA TYR A 230 12.44 -14.75 -61.95
C TYR A 230 12.33 -15.26 -60.52
N THR A 231 13.51 -15.57 -59.97
CA THR A 231 13.76 -15.85 -58.56
C THR A 231 13.66 -14.59 -57.72
N ASN A 232 12.95 -14.72 -56.59
CA ASN A 232 12.89 -13.79 -55.45
C ASN A 232 14.23 -13.13 -55.11
N MET A 233 14.28 -11.80 -55.07
CA MET A 233 15.39 -11.07 -54.48
C MET A 233 14.87 -10.17 -53.34
N MET A 234 14.99 -10.70 -52.11
CA MET A 234 14.92 -9.92 -50.86
C MET A 234 16.26 -9.19 -50.65
N PRO A 235 16.29 -7.90 -50.30
CA PRO A 235 17.54 -7.18 -50.06
C PRO A 235 18.19 -7.58 -48.73
N HIS A 236 19.47 -7.94 -48.81
CA HIS A 236 20.36 -8.29 -47.72
C HIS A 236 20.75 -7.02 -46.94
N VAL A 237 20.53 -7.01 -45.62
CA VAL A 237 21.02 -5.98 -44.71
C VAL A 237 22.48 -6.28 -44.38
N ALA A 238 23.36 -5.27 -44.41
CA ALA A 238 24.79 -5.41 -44.16
C ALA A 238 25.10 -5.46 -42.64
N PRO A 239 26.11 -6.25 -42.20
CA PRO A 239 26.48 -6.31 -40.79
C PRO A 239 27.31 -5.10 -40.35
N VAL A 240 26.98 -4.57 -39.18
CA VAL A 240 27.72 -3.53 -38.45
C VAL A 240 28.99 -4.15 -37.86
N SER A 241 30.14 -3.53 -38.13
CA SER A 241 31.42 -3.87 -37.50
C SER A 241 31.57 -3.13 -36.17
N TYR A 242 32.28 -3.79 -35.25
CA TYR A 242 32.51 -3.45 -33.84
C TYR A 242 33.13 -2.07 -33.59
#